data_AF-A0A953UGK7-F1
#
_entry.id   AF-A0A953UGK7-F1
#
_cell.length_a   1.000
_cell.length_b   1.000
_cell.length_c   1.000
_cell.angle_alpha   90.00
_cell.angle_beta   90.00
_cell.angle_gamma   90.00
#
_symmetry.space_group_name_H-M   'P 1'
#
loop_
_entity.id
_entity.type
_entity.pdbx_description
1 polymer ?
#
loop_
_entity_poly.entity_id
_entity_poly.type
_entity_poly.pdbx_seq_one_letter_code
_entity_poly.pdbx_strand_id
1 'polypeptide(L)'
;MIKSDAQRDRTVAQIGGFRRALAKVDTNEAGKRSAAIRASYLGMIRQLEDELREYDQLKSGQLAIPGIERLDQIAPFITKLRIAKGLSQTELARRLGVSKQVISRYEENDYQNVAIVRLQEILDAIGIQTLVTLSV
;
A
#
# COMPACT_ATOMS: atom_id res chain seq x y z
N MET A 1 1.73 1.27 4.20
CA MET A 1 1.70 0.76 2.82
C MET A 1 0.97 1.75 1.95
N ILE A 2 1.62 2.18 0.87
CA ILE A 2 0.99 2.98 -0.17
C ILE A 2 0.05 2.09 -0.99
N LYS A 3 -1.19 2.56 -1.21
CA LYS A 3 -2.26 1.81 -1.89
C LYS A 3 -2.62 2.40 -3.26
N SER A 4 -2.11 3.59 -3.61
CA SER A 4 -2.46 4.30 -4.85
C SER A 4 -1.35 5.20 -5.38
N ASP A 5 -1.39 5.51 -6.68
CA ASP A 5 -0.45 6.45 -7.31
C ASP A 5 -0.51 7.84 -6.63
N ALA A 6 -1.71 8.32 -6.26
CA ALA A 6 -1.87 9.57 -5.54
C ALA A 6 -1.29 9.57 -4.11
N GLN A 7 -1.23 8.41 -3.44
CA GLN A 7 -0.51 8.29 -2.17
C GLN A 7 1.00 8.25 -2.40
N ARG A 8 1.46 7.53 -3.45
CA ARG A 8 2.86 7.48 -3.86
C ARG A 8 3.43 8.88 -4.11
N ASP A 9 2.74 9.70 -4.89
CA ASP A 9 3.19 11.06 -5.24
C ASP A 9 3.29 11.96 -4.01
N ARG A 10 2.32 11.85 -3.09
CA ARG A 10 2.37 12.56 -1.80
C ARG A 10 3.54 12.11 -0.95
N THR A 11 3.82 10.82 -0.89
CA THR A 11 4.97 10.27 -0.16
C THR A 11 6.30 10.78 -0.75
N VAL A 12 6.44 10.83 -2.07
CA VAL A 12 7.62 11.42 -2.75
C VAL A 12 7.79 12.89 -2.36
N ALA A 13 6.71 13.67 -2.38
CA ALA A 13 6.74 15.08 -1.99
C ALA A 13 7.15 15.26 -0.50
N GLN A 14 6.66 14.38 0.38
CA GLN A 14 6.99 14.38 1.81
C GLN A 14 8.46 14.06 2.06
N ILE A 15 9.03 13.05 1.37
CA ILE A 15 10.47 12.75 1.42
C ILE A 15 11.29 13.97 0.98
N GLY A 16 10.90 14.62 -0.12
CA GLY A 16 11.54 15.85 -0.59
C GLY A 16 11.49 16.97 0.47
N GLY A 17 10.39 17.09 1.20
CA GLY A 17 10.26 18.01 2.34
C GLY A 17 11.26 17.72 3.46
N PHE A 18 11.36 16.45 3.89
CA PHE A 18 12.32 16.04 4.92
C PHE A 18 13.77 16.26 4.49
N ARG A 19 14.13 15.95 3.23
CA ARG A 19 15.48 16.19 2.70
C ARG A 19 15.86 17.68 2.72
N ARG A 20 14.93 18.57 2.36
CA ARG A 20 15.14 20.03 2.47
C ARG A 20 15.29 20.49 3.91
N ALA A 21 14.53 19.92 4.84
CA ALA A 21 14.66 20.22 6.27
C ALA A 21 16.03 19.76 6.81
N LEU A 22 16.50 18.58 6.41
CA LEU A 22 17.80 18.03 6.79
C LEU A 22 18.96 18.93 6.34
N ALA A 23 18.93 19.41 5.10
CA ALA A 23 19.96 20.31 4.56
C ALA A 23 20.10 21.61 5.37
N LYS A 24 19.01 22.13 5.94
CA LYS A 24 19.04 23.32 6.81
C LYS A 24 19.62 23.04 8.20
N VAL A 25 19.48 21.81 8.69
CA VAL A 25 20.04 21.38 9.98
C VAL A 25 21.56 21.21 9.87
N ASP A 26 22.05 20.72 8.73
CA ASP A 26 23.49 20.53 8.49
C ASP A 26 24.26 21.86 8.32
N THR A 27 23.59 22.95 7.94
CA THR A 27 24.20 24.29 7.78
C THR A 27 24.34 25.09 9.07
N ASN A 28 23.66 24.71 10.15
CA ASN A 28 23.71 25.41 11.45
C ASN A 28 24.53 24.56 12.42
N GLU A 29 25.64 25.09 12.96
CA GLU A 29 26.65 24.35 13.72
C GLU A 29 26.12 23.35 14.77
N ALA A 30 26.84 22.22 14.86
CA ALA A 30 26.43 20.98 15.48
C ALA A 30 26.44 21.01 17.02
N GLY A 31 25.25 21.03 17.62
CA GLY A 31 25.01 20.62 19.01
C GLY A 31 24.34 19.25 19.09
N LYS A 32 24.38 18.56 20.24
CA LYS A 32 23.68 17.27 20.45
C LYS A 32 22.21 17.26 20.02
N ARG A 33 21.54 18.42 20.07
CA ARG A 33 20.14 18.61 19.63
C ARG A 33 19.97 18.53 18.11
N SER A 34 20.95 18.97 17.30
CA SER A 34 20.88 18.85 15.83
C SER A 34 21.07 17.40 15.37
N ALA A 35 21.92 16.63 16.07
CA ALA A 35 22.14 15.21 15.79
C ALA A 35 20.87 14.36 15.99
N ALA A 36 20.12 14.58 17.08
CA ALA A 36 18.88 13.86 17.34
C ALA A 36 17.79 14.16 16.30
N ILE A 37 17.64 15.43 15.90
CA ILE A 37 16.69 15.85 14.86
C ILE A 37 17.06 15.21 13.51
N ARG A 38 18.36 15.22 13.16
CA ARG A 38 18.88 14.58 11.95
C ARG A 38 18.57 13.09 11.90
N ALA A 39 18.84 12.37 12.99
CA ALA A 39 18.55 10.94 13.10
C ALA A 39 17.04 10.65 12.93
N SER A 40 16.18 11.49 13.52
CA SER A 40 14.73 11.38 13.39
C SER A 40 14.27 11.52 11.93
N TYR A 41 14.70 12.56 11.22
CA TYR A 41 14.36 12.75 9.80
C TYR A 41 14.89 11.64 8.91
N LEU A 42 16.12 11.16 9.14
CA LEU A 42 16.67 10.03 8.40
C LEU A 42 15.84 8.75 8.60
N GLY A 43 15.37 8.49 9.83
CA GLY A 43 14.47 7.39 10.13
C GLY A 43 13.14 7.51 9.37
N MET A 44 12.51 8.69 9.39
CA MET A 44 11.27 8.94 8.65
C MET A 44 11.45 8.79 7.13
N ILE A 45 12.53 9.33 6.57
CA ILE A 45 12.85 9.19 5.14
C ILE A 45 12.99 7.71 4.79
N ARG A 46 13.77 6.95 5.55
CA ARG A 46 13.98 5.53 5.31
C ARG A 46 12.66 4.76 5.30
N GLN A 47 11.80 4.98 6.29
CA GLN A 47 10.48 4.34 6.34
C GLN A 47 9.64 4.64 5.09
N LEU A 48 9.57 5.91 4.67
CA LEU A 48 8.80 6.30 3.48
C LEU A 48 9.40 5.75 2.18
N GLU A 49 10.73 5.70 2.09
CA GLU A 49 11.42 5.06 0.96
C GLU A 49 11.16 3.55 0.90
N ASP A 50 11.07 2.89 2.05
CA ASP A 50 10.72 1.47 2.13
C ASP A 50 9.28 1.24 1.63
N GLU A 51 8.32 2.07 2.04
CA GLU A 51 6.94 2.00 1.55
C GLU A 51 6.82 2.28 0.05
N LEU A 52 7.63 3.21 -0.49
CA LEU A 52 7.68 3.48 -1.94
C LEU A 52 8.22 2.27 -2.70
N ARG A 53 9.30 1.65 -2.20
CA ARG A 53 9.88 0.46 -2.85
C ARG A 53 8.91 -0.71 -2.85
N GLU A 54 8.19 -0.96 -1.75
CA GLU A 54 7.13 -1.98 -1.71
C GLU A 54 6.07 -1.70 -2.77
N TYR A 55 5.59 -0.45 -2.87
CA TYR A 55 4.58 -0.08 -3.86
C TYR A 55 5.07 -0.26 -5.29
N ASP A 56 6.28 0.21 -5.60
CA ASP A 56 6.84 0.15 -6.95
C ASP A 56 7.12 -1.30 -7.39
N GLN A 57 7.58 -2.14 -6.46
CA GLN A 57 7.71 -3.59 -6.69
C GLN A 57 6.34 -4.21 -7.01
N LEU A 58 5.33 -3.97 -6.16
CA LEU A 58 3.98 -4.47 -6.41
C LEU A 58 3.46 -4.00 -7.77
N LYS A 59 3.59 -2.71 -8.09
CA LYS A 59 3.14 -2.12 -9.35
C LYS A 59 3.85 -2.71 -10.58
N SER A 60 5.10 -3.14 -10.43
CA SER A 60 5.84 -3.86 -11.48
C SER A 60 5.37 -5.30 -11.70
N GLY A 61 4.38 -5.77 -10.93
CA GLY A 61 3.86 -7.13 -10.98
C GLY A 61 4.61 -8.11 -10.07
N GLN A 62 5.62 -7.64 -9.33
CA GLN A 62 6.34 -8.45 -8.35
C GLN A 62 5.52 -8.57 -7.07
N LEU A 63 4.62 -9.56 -7.04
CA LEU A 63 3.82 -9.90 -5.87
C LEU A 63 4.22 -11.28 -5.35
N ALA A 64 4.81 -11.31 -4.16
CA ALA A 64 4.96 -12.54 -3.39
C ALA A 64 3.73 -12.70 -2.49
N ILE A 65 2.89 -13.68 -2.81
CA ILE A 65 1.80 -14.10 -1.92
C ILE A 65 2.37 -15.24 -1.07
N PRO A 66 2.36 -15.14 0.27
CA PRO A 66 2.76 -16.26 1.12
C PRO A 66 1.80 -17.43 0.94
N GLY A 67 2.18 -18.62 1.41
CA GLY A 67 1.24 -19.73 1.53
C GLY A 67 0.06 -19.31 2.42
N ILE A 68 -1.12 -19.13 1.82
CA ILE A 68 -2.36 -18.82 2.55
C ILE A 68 -2.99 -20.16 2.93
N GLU A 69 -3.02 -20.46 4.22
CA GLU A 69 -3.60 -21.70 4.75
C GLU A 69 -5.04 -21.49 5.24
N ARG A 70 -5.45 -20.23 5.46
CA ARG A 70 -6.79 -19.89 5.92
C ARG A 70 -7.45 -18.84 5.02
N LEU A 71 -8.74 -19.01 4.80
CA LEU A 71 -9.54 -18.14 3.95
C LEU A 71 -9.59 -16.69 4.43
N ASP A 72 -9.57 -16.46 5.75
CA ASP A 72 -9.59 -15.13 6.36
C ASP A 72 -8.26 -14.36 6.20
N GLN A 73 -7.16 -15.05 5.86
CA GLN A 73 -5.86 -14.43 5.61
C GLN A 73 -5.76 -13.77 4.23
N ILE A 74 -6.72 -13.98 3.32
CA ILE A 74 -6.66 -13.42 1.96
C ILE A 74 -6.92 -11.91 1.91
N ALA A 75 -7.72 -11.40 2.83
CA ALA A 75 -8.26 -10.03 2.79
C ALA A 75 -7.18 -8.94 2.67
N PRO A 76 -6.07 -8.96 3.44
CA PRO A 76 -4.98 -7.99 3.29
C PRO A 76 -4.28 -8.02 1.92
N PHE A 77 -4.32 -9.14 1.19
CA PHE A 77 -3.65 -9.30 -0.10
C PHE A 77 -4.45 -8.75 -1.28
N ILE A 78 -5.76 -8.50 -1.12
CA ILE A 78 -6.63 -8.02 -2.21
C ILE A 78 -6.15 -6.66 -2.74
N THR A 79 -5.75 -5.75 -1.85
CA THR A 79 -5.15 -4.47 -2.25
C THR A 79 -3.88 -4.67 -3.07
N LYS A 80 -3.02 -5.60 -2.62
CA LYS A 80 -1.75 -5.90 -3.29
C LYS A 80 -1.96 -6.52 -4.67
N LEU A 81 -2.91 -7.45 -4.78
CA LEU A 81 -3.35 -8.06 -6.05
C LEU A 81 -3.85 -7.01 -7.03
N ARG A 82 -4.69 -6.08 -6.59
CA ARG A 82 -5.17 -4.97 -7.44
C ARG A 82 -4.00 -4.15 -7.99
N ILE A 83 -3.08 -3.75 -7.11
CA ILE A 83 -1.91 -2.93 -7.50
C ILE A 83 -1.03 -3.70 -8.49
N ALA A 84 -0.78 -4.99 -8.24
CA ALA A 84 0.02 -5.85 -9.11
C ALA A 84 -0.62 -6.10 -10.48
N LYS A 85 -1.96 -6.08 -10.56
CA LYS A 85 -2.70 -6.09 -11.83
C LYS A 85 -2.76 -4.72 -12.51
N GLY A 86 -2.19 -3.67 -11.91
CA GLY A 86 -2.21 -2.31 -12.45
C GLY A 86 -3.58 -1.63 -12.40
N LEU A 87 -4.56 -2.19 -11.68
CA LEU A 87 -5.90 -1.60 -11.58
C LEU A 87 -5.89 -0.42 -10.60
N SER A 88 -6.53 0.68 -10.98
CA SER A 88 -6.83 1.77 -10.05
C SER A 88 -8.06 1.46 -9.19
N GLN A 89 -8.21 2.14 -8.05
CA GLN A 89 -9.43 2.03 -7.23
C GLN A 89 -10.68 2.45 -8.03
N THR A 90 -10.56 3.48 -8.87
CA THR A 90 -11.66 3.94 -9.74
C THR A 90 -12.06 2.87 -10.75
N GLU A 91 -11.07 2.19 -11.33
CA GLU A 91 -11.31 1.10 -12.29
C GLU A 91 -11.99 -0.10 -11.62
N LEU A 92 -11.52 -0.51 -10.44
CA LEU A 92 -12.13 -1.58 -9.67
C LEU A 92 -13.58 -1.22 -9.27
N ALA A 93 -13.80 0.01 -8.80
CA ALA A 93 -15.14 0.53 -8.50
C ALA A 93 -16.07 0.44 -9.71
N ARG A 94 -15.60 0.87 -10.89
CA ARG A 94 -16.35 0.81 -12.14
C ARG A 94 -16.75 -0.63 -12.48
N ARG A 95 -15.83 -1.60 -12.37
CA ARG A 95 -16.09 -3.02 -12.63
C ARG A 95 -17.11 -3.62 -11.68
N LEU A 96 -17.14 -3.14 -10.43
CA LEU A 96 -18.06 -3.60 -9.39
C LEU A 96 -19.38 -2.82 -9.33
N GLY A 97 -19.55 -1.78 -10.15
CA GLY A 97 -20.74 -0.93 -10.11
C GLY A 97 -20.89 -0.12 -8.82
N VAL A 98 -19.79 0.19 -8.13
CA VAL A 98 -19.77 0.98 -6.87
C VAL A 98 -18.97 2.27 -7.03
N SER A 99 -19.04 3.15 -6.04
CA SER A 99 -18.22 4.36 -6.03
C SER A 99 -16.78 4.08 -5.60
N LYS A 100 -15.84 4.94 -6.02
CA LYS A 100 -14.44 4.88 -5.55
C LYS A 100 -14.33 4.93 -4.03
N GLN A 101 -15.20 5.69 -3.36
CA GLN A 101 -15.21 5.81 -1.91
C GLN A 101 -15.50 4.48 -1.21
N VAL A 102 -16.33 3.61 -1.79
CA VAL A 102 -16.58 2.27 -1.27
C VAL A 102 -15.30 1.43 -1.31
N ILE A 103 -14.59 1.45 -2.44
CA ILE A 103 -13.32 0.73 -2.58
C ILE A 103 -12.26 1.28 -1.63
N SER A 104 -12.16 2.61 -1.48
CA SER A 104 -11.25 3.23 -0.50
C SER A 104 -11.54 2.75 0.91
N ARG A 105 -12.81 2.71 1.31
CA ARG A 105 -13.22 2.24 2.65
C ARG A 105 -12.89 0.76 2.86
N TYR A 106 -13.10 -0.08 1.86
CA TYR A 106 -12.72 -1.49 1.94
C TYR A 106 -11.21 -1.63 2.10
N GLU A 107 -10.42 -0.94 1.29
CA GLU A 107 -8.96 -0.98 1.39
C GLU A 107 -8.45 -0.40 2.70
N GLU A 108 -9.02 0.69 3.21
CA GLU A 108 -8.66 1.31 4.50
C GLU A 108 -8.86 0.35 5.68
N ASN A 109 -9.91 -0.46 5.64
CA ASN A 109 -10.19 -1.48 6.64
C ASN A 109 -9.62 -2.85 6.26
N ASP A 110 -8.70 -2.94 5.30
CA ASP A 110 -8.10 -4.20 4.81
C ASP A 110 -9.14 -5.31 4.54
N TYR A 111 -10.29 -4.90 3.99
CA TYR A 111 -11.45 -5.74 3.70
C TYR A 111 -12.04 -6.51 4.91
N GLN A 112 -11.72 -6.08 6.14
CA GLN A 112 -12.32 -6.65 7.35
C GLN A 112 -13.85 -6.55 7.29
N ASN A 113 -14.53 -7.62 7.70
CA ASN A 113 -15.99 -7.77 7.69
C ASN A 113 -16.67 -7.70 6.32
N VAL A 114 -15.92 -7.68 5.21
CA VAL A 114 -16.49 -7.84 3.88
C VAL A 114 -16.91 -9.31 3.72
N ALA A 115 -18.18 -9.53 3.36
CA ALA A 115 -18.71 -10.87 3.17
C ALA A 115 -17.91 -11.64 2.12
N ILE A 116 -17.70 -12.94 2.33
CA ILE A 116 -16.91 -13.79 1.44
C ILE A 116 -17.38 -13.74 -0.03
N VAL A 117 -18.70 -13.70 -0.26
CA VAL A 117 -19.28 -13.56 -1.61
C VAL A 117 -18.79 -12.29 -2.27
N ARG A 118 -18.79 -11.17 -1.54
CA ARG A 118 -18.28 -9.88 -2.03
C ARG A 118 -16.77 -9.92 -2.27
N LEU A 119 -15.99 -10.63 -1.43
CA LEU A 119 -14.57 -10.83 -1.67
C LEU A 119 -14.31 -11.57 -2.98
N GLN A 120 -15.09 -12.62 -3.28
CA GLN A 120 -14.98 -13.33 -4.55
C GLN A 120 -15.30 -12.41 -5.74
N GLU A 121 -16.39 -11.63 -5.68
CA GLU A 121 -16.72 -10.65 -6.73
C GLU A 121 -15.60 -9.64 -6.97
N ILE A 122 -14.95 -9.18 -5.89
CA ILE A 122 -13.80 -8.26 -5.98
C ILE A 122 -12.62 -8.95 -6.68
N LEU A 123 -12.30 -10.20 -6.33
CA LEU A 123 -11.24 -10.97 -6.97
C LEU A 123 -11.53 -11.20 -8.46
N ASP A 124 -12.78 -11.52 -8.81
CA ASP A 124 -13.22 -11.68 -10.19
C ASP A 124 -13.07 -10.37 -10.98
N ALA A 125 -13.49 -9.25 -10.39
CA ALA A 125 -13.34 -7.92 -11.00
C ALA A 125 -11.87 -7.51 -11.19
N ILE A 126 -10.97 -7.97 -10.32
CA ILE A 126 -9.52 -7.81 -10.48
C ILE A 126 -8.96 -8.75 -11.57
N GLY A 127 -9.65 -9.85 -11.87
CA GLY A 127 -9.19 -10.90 -12.78
C GLY A 127 -8.26 -11.91 -12.11
N ILE A 128 -8.57 -12.28 -10.87
CA ILE A 128 -7.89 -13.33 -10.10
C ILE A 128 -8.78 -14.57 -10.07
N GLN A 129 -8.22 -15.71 -10.48
CA GLN A 129 -8.88 -17.00 -10.34
C GLN A 129 -8.57 -17.58 -8.96
N THR A 130 -9.61 -17.88 -8.18
CA THR A 130 -9.48 -18.51 -6.86
C THR A 130 -9.55 -20.04 -7.00
N LEU A 131 -8.60 -20.76 -6.38
CA LEU A 131 -8.67 -22.21 -6.19
C LEU A 131 -8.85 -22.50 -4.70
N VAL A 132 -9.89 -23.27 -4.36
CA VAL A 132 -10.18 -23.65 -2.97
C VAL A 132 -9.94 -25.15 -2.82
N THR A 133 -9.06 -25.53 -1.91
CA THR A 133 -8.81 -26.94 -1.55
C THR A 133 -9.40 -27.21 -0.18
N LEU A 134 -10.24 -28.23 -0.07
CA LEU A 134 -10.76 -28.73 1.21
C LEU A 134 -10.01 -30.02 1.54
N SER A 135 -9.40 -30.07 2.72
CA SER A 135 -8.75 -31.27 3.26
C SER A 135 -9.49 -31.73 4.52
N VAL A 136 -9.65 -33.03 4.69
CA VAL A 136 -10.31 -33.67 5.85
C VAL A 136 -9.30 -34.56 6.58
#